data_AF-A0A2D8A561-F1
#
_entry.id   AF-A0A2D8A561-F1
#
_cell.length_a   1.000
_cell.length_b   1.000
_cell.length_c   1.000
_cell.angle_alpha   90.00
_cell.angle_beta   90.00
_cell.angle_gamma   90.00
#
_symmetry.space_group_name_H-M   'P 1'
#
loop_
_entity.id
_entity.type
_entity.pdbx_description
1 polymer ?
#
loop_
_entity_poly.entity_id
_entity_poly.type
_entity_poly.pdbx_seq_one_letter_code
_entity_poly.pdbx_strand_id
1 'polypeptide(L)'
;MAEKRDPRSWWIDEDPFDRLESKRPPPSHSSARDDGRRRNTHVRVVLSSTGRQGGEPFFRVFGSEPQPMSATVHKGSVWHFSSTEIEHLTVATIAFTAALGFAFGGGIGGAVLNLPGYLVLCSLLLIAIAPAFVIHEMAHKIVARKYGCWAEFRMSPGGLRFGVLLAAILQVVFMAPGAVMVIGNTTKPQFGKIALAGPVSNLCLWVLGIIPLAAGLGGYSEITDFILYYWLLANAFLATFNMLPFGPLDGKKIKTWSDSMFWMWFIICLGIL
;
A
#
# COMPACT_ATOMS: atom_id res chain seq x y z
N MET A 1 28.53 -9.97 29.59
CA MET A 1 27.46 -9.35 30.39
C MET A 1 26.29 -9.11 29.44
N ALA A 2 25.23 -9.90 29.56
CA ALA A 2 24.05 -9.72 28.71
C ALA A 2 23.33 -8.44 29.17
N GLU A 3 23.25 -7.45 28.29
CA GLU A 3 22.50 -6.23 28.51
C GLU A 3 21.05 -6.59 28.85
N LYS A 4 20.58 -6.12 30.01
CA LYS A 4 19.27 -6.47 30.55
C LYS A 4 18.21 -5.77 29.69
N ARG A 5 17.68 -6.52 28.72
CA ARG A 5 16.71 -6.10 27.70
C ARG A 5 15.51 -5.38 28.34
N ASP A 6 15.05 -4.30 27.71
CA ASP A 6 13.92 -3.49 28.20
C ASP A 6 12.61 -4.31 28.22
N PRO A 7 11.97 -4.51 29.39
CA PRO A 7 10.72 -5.25 29.52
C PRO A 7 9.53 -4.64 28.75
N ARG A 8 9.65 -3.40 28.24
CA ARG A 8 8.64 -2.74 27.40
C ARG A 8 8.76 -3.05 25.91
N SER A 9 9.83 -3.71 25.48
CA SER A 9 10.05 -4.09 24.07
C SER A 9 9.27 -5.33 23.62
N TRP A 10 8.44 -5.90 24.49
CA TRP A 10 7.68 -7.13 24.23
C TRP A 10 6.80 -7.06 22.96
N TRP A 11 6.30 -5.88 22.59
CA TRP A 11 5.50 -5.71 21.37
C TRP A 11 6.28 -5.89 20.06
N ILE A 12 7.62 -5.86 20.10
CA ILE A 12 8.50 -6.02 18.94
C ILE A 12 8.71 -7.50 18.65
N ASP A 13 8.77 -8.31 19.71
CA ASP A 13 9.01 -9.76 19.64
C ASP A 13 7.72 -10.58 19.53
N GLU A 14 6.60 -10.05 20.02
CA GLU A 14 5.33 -10.73 19.91
C GLU A 14 4.80 -10.64 18.47
N ASP A 15 5.12 -11.67 17.69
CA ASP A 15 4.54 -11.83 16.37
C ASP A 15 3.03 -12.16 16.53
N PRO A 16 2.11 -11.38 15.95
CA PRO A 16 0.69 -11.75 15.91
C PRO A 16 0.45 -13.14 15.30
N PHE A 17 1.38 -13.68 14.50
CA PHE A 17 1.32 -15.06 14.02
C PHE A 17 1.44 -16.10 15.15
N ASP A 18 2.22 -15.83 16.20
CA ASP A 18 2.36 -16.71 17.38
C ASP A 18 1.07 -16.75 18.21
N ARG A 19 0.40 -15.59 18.33
CA ARG A 19 -0.91 -15.46 18.99
C ARG A 19 -2.03 -16.15 18.20
N LEU A 20 -1.90 -16.25 16.88
CA LEU A 20 -2.85 -16.95 16.02
C LEU A 20 -2.62 -18.46 16.03
N GLU A 21 -1.36 -18.92 16.08
CA GLU A 21 -1.02 -20.34 16.20
C GLU A 21 -1.47 -20.89 17.56
N SER A 22 -1.30 -20.14 18.65
CA SER A 22 -1.80 -20.50 20.00
C SER A 22 -3.33 -20.50 20.14
N LYS A 23 -4.06 -19.78 19.27
CA LYS A 23 -5.54 -19.76 19.25
C LYS A 23 -6.16 -20.77 18.27
N ARG A 24 -5.36 -21.50 17.49
CA ARG A 24 -5.90 -22.56 16.63
C ARG A 24 -6.41 -23.70 17.50
N PRO A 25 -7.68 -24.15 17.33
CA PRO A 25 -8.13 -25.37 17.99
C PRO A 25 -7.21 -26.54 17.55
N PRO A 26 -6.88 -27.47 18.45
CA PRO A 26 -6.03 -28.61 18.11
C PRO A 26 -6.65 -29.39 16.94
N PRO A 27 -5.83 -30.02 16.07
CA PRO A 27 -6.34 -30.76 14.94
C PRO A 27 -7.33 -31.83 15.44
N SER A 28 -8.59 -31.72 15.06
CA SER A 28 -9.58 -32.75 15.36
C SER A 28 -9.17 -34.03 14.65
N HIS A 29 -8.96 -35.09 15.43
CA HIS A 29 -8.55 -36.41 14.99
C HIS A 29 -9.27 -36.90 13.72
N SER A 30 -8.49 -37.26 12.70
CA SER A 30 -8.81 -38.37 11.82
C SER A 30 -7.64 -39.34 11.86
N SER A 31 -7.86 -40.52 12.42
CA SER A 31 -6.92 -41.64 12.40
C SER A 31 -6.71 -42.11 10.95
N ALA A 32 -5.73 -41.54 10.26
CA ALA A 32 -5.23 -42.07 9.00
C ALA A 32 -3.99 -42.90 9.29
N ARG A 33 -3.99 -44.14 8.79
CA ARG A 33 -2.94 -45.16 8.94
C ARG A 33 -1.55 -44.58 8.76
N ASP A 34 -0.66 -44.97 9.67
CA ASP A 34 0.76 -44.65 9.70
C ASP A 34 1.49 -45.46 8.63
N ASP A 35 1.32 -45.04 7.38
CA ASP A 35 2.11 -45.54 6.26
C ASP A 35 3.36 -44.66 6.21
N GLY A 36 4.48 -45.12 6.80
CA GLY A 36 5.73 -44.40 7.09
C GLY A 36 6.50 -43.74 5.93
N ARG A 37 5.83 -43.31 4.86
CA ARG A 37 6.34 -42.33 3.91
C ARG A 37 6.01 -40.93 4.41
N ARG A 38 7.05 -40.24 4.90
CA ARG A 38 7.04 -38.79 5.15
C ARG A 38 6.74 -38.05 3.85
N ARG A 39 5.46 -37.94 3.50
CA ARG A 39 4.98 -37.14 2.37
C ARG A 39 5.12 -35.70 2.83
N ASN A 40 6.05 -34.95 2.23
CA ASN A 40 6.08 -33.51 2.37
C ASN A 40 4.66 -33.03 2.06
N THR A 41 3.98 -32.46 3.06
CA THR A 41 2.62 -31.96 2.93
C THR A 41 2.68 -30.72 2.05
N HIS A 42 2.74 -30.92 0.74
CA HIS A 42 2.38 -29.89 -0.22
C HIS A 42 0.89 -29.68 -0.02
N VAL A 43 0.54 -28.69 0.80
CA VAL A 43 -0.82 -28.18 0.88
C VAL A 43 -1.10 -27.59 -0.50
N ARG A 44 -1.65 -28.40 -1.40
CA ARG A 44 -2.24 -27.93 -2.64
C ARG A 44 -3.47 -27.14 -2.20
N VAL A 45 -3.29 -25.85 -1.99
CA VAL A 45 -4.39 -24.91 -1.80
C VAL A 45 -5.14 -24.90 -3.12
N VAL A 46 -6.20 -25.71 -3.21
CA VAL A 46 -7.18 -25.57 -4.28
C VAL A 46 -7.82 -24.21 -4.04
N LEU A 47 -7.41 -23.22 -4.83
CA LEU A 47 -8.12 -21.95 -4.91
C LEU A 47 -9.54 -22.29 -5.36
N SER A 48 -10.47 -22.36 -4.40
CA SER A 48 -11.87 -22.24 -4.74
C SER A 48 -12.03 -20.89 -5.44
N SER A 49 -12.66 -20.91 -6.60
CA SER A 49 -12.93 -19.73 -7.44
C SER A 49 -13.83 -18.69 -6.77
N THR A 50 -14.09 -18.83 -5.47
CA THR A 50 -14.83 -17.94 -4.59
C THR A 50 -13.92 -16.94 -3.85
N GLY A 51 -12.60 -16.94 -4.11
CA GLY A 51 -11.62 -15.98 -3.56
C GLY A 51 -11.33 -14.77 -4.46
N ARG A 52 -12.33 -14.25 -5.18
CA ARG A 52 -12.21 -13.02 -5.98
C ARG A 52 -12.14 -11.84 -5.00
N GLN A 53 -11.00 -11.12 -4.87
CA GLN A 53 -10.92 -9.65 -4.61
C GLN A 53 -9.59 -9.10 -4.03
N GLY A 54 -8.53 -9.90 -3.89
CA GLY A 54 -7.27 -9.42 -3.28
C GLY A 54 -6.33 -8.55 -4.14
N GLY A 55 -6.64 -8.31 -5.41
CA GLY A 55 -5.78 -7.53 -6.34
C GLY A 55 -6.10 -7.75 -7.83
N GLU A 56 -6.74 -8.88 -8.16
CA GLU A 56 -7.23 -9.22 -9.50
C GLU A 56 -7.90 -8.09 -10.31
N PRO A 57 -8.78 -7.23 -9.74
CA PRO A 57 -9.43 -6.17 -10.51
C PRO A 57 -8.47 -5.03 -10.89
N PHE A 58 -7.48 -4.73 -10.04
CA PHE A 58 -6.54 -3.62 -10.25
C PHE A 58 -5.67 -3.89 -11.47
N PHE A 59 -5.08 -5.09 -11.54
CA PHE A 59 -4.21 -5.48 -12.64
C PHE A 59 -4.97 -5.65 -13.96
N ARG A 60 -6.19 -6.21 -13.93
CA ARG A 60 -7.01 -6.40 -15.15
C ARG A 60 -7.45 -5.09 -15.81
N VAL A 61 -7.77 -4.05 -15.03
CA VAL A 61 -8.14 -2.73 -15.57
C VAL A 61 -7.01 -2.14 -16.41
N PHE A 62 -5.75 -2.46 -16.08
CA PHE A 62 -4.57 -1.98 -16.80
C PHE A 62 -3.88 -3.09 -17.64
N GLY A 63 -4.63 -4.12 -18.04
CA GLY A 63 -4.17 -5.13 -18.99
C GLY A 63 -3.08 -6.08 -18.48
N SER A 64 -2.96 -6.23 -17.15
CA SER A 64 -2.03 -7.18 -16.52
C SER A 64 -2.79 -8.35 -15.91
N GLU A 65 -2.45 -9.58 -16.31
CA GLU A 65 -2.94 -10.79 -15.64
C GLU A 65 -2.07 -11.08 -14.41
N PRO A 66 -2.65 -11.19 -13.20
CA PRO A 66 -1.90 -11.62 -12.04
C PRO A 66 -1.42 -13.06 -12.26
N GLN A 67 -0.12 -13.31 -12.14
CA GLN A 67 0.35 -14.69 -12.17
C GLN A 67 -0.21 -15.46 -10.96
N PRO A 68 -0.72 -16.69 -11.15
CA PRO A 68 -1.27 -17.49 -10.07
C PRO A 68 -0.17 -17.83 -9.06
N MET A 69 -0.24 -17.23 -7.87
CA MET A 69 0.72 -17.48 -6.79
C MET A 69 0.25 -18.60 -5.87
N SER A 70 1.14 -19.56 -5.59
CA SER A 70 1.00 -20.45 -4.44
C SER A 70 1.52 -19.73 -3.20
N ALA A 71 0.63 -19.12 -2.42
CA ALA A 71 1.03 -18.53 -1.14
C ALA A 71 1.26 -19.65 -0.12
N THR A 72 2.52 -19.89 0.24
CA THR A 72 2.83 -20.56 1.51
C THR A 72 2.54 -19.57 2.63
N VAL A 73 1.73 -19.97 3.62
CA VAL A 73 1.44 -19.14 4.81
C VAL A 73 2.76 -18.67 5.41
N HIS A 74 3.04 -17.36 5.38
CA HIS A 74 4.24 -16.81 6.00
C HIS A 74 4.22 -17.09 7.50
N LYS A 75 5.37 -17.54 8.02
CA LYS A 75 5.67 -17.68 9.45
C LYS A 75 6.64 -16.60 9.93
N GLY A 76 6.59 -15.40 9.35
CA GLY A 76 7.57 -14.34 9.63
C GLY A 76 6.93 -13.05 10.15
N SER A 77 7.72 -12.25 10.87
CA SER A 77 7.31 -10.98 11.49
C SER A 77 6.50 -10.07 10.58
N VAL A 78 5.61 -9.27 11.19
CA VAL A 78 4.88 -8.16 10.55
C VAL A 78 5.80 -7.26 9.72
N TRP A 79 7.05 -7.10 10.16
CA TRP A 79 8.08 -6.25 9.54
C TRP A 79 8.90 -6.93 8.43
N HIS A 80 8.62 -8.19 8.09
CA HIS A 80 9.38 -8.89 7.07
C HIS A 80 9.09 -8.33 5.65
N PHE A 81 10.13 -7.96 4.92
CA PHE A 81 10.04 -7.56 3.50
C PHE A 81 10.77 -8.57 2.64
N SER A 82 10.10 -9.02 1.58
CA SER A 82 10.76 -9.81 0.54
C SER A 82 11.61 -8.90 -0.35
N SER A 83 12.71 -9.41 -0.89
CA SER A 83 13.53 -8.68 -1.87
C SER A 83 12.70 -8.19 -3.06
N THR A 84 11.75 -9.01 -3.53
CA THR A 84 10.85 -8.63 -4.64
C THR A 84 9.90 -7.49 -4.26
N GLU A 85 9.50 -7.42 -2.99
CA GLU A 85 8.60 -6.38 -2.51
C GLU A 85 9.32 -5.03 -2.46
N ILE A 86 10.55 -5.00 -1.94
CA ILE A 86 11.38 -3.80 -1.91
C ILE A 86 11.65 -3.32 -3.33
N GLU A 87 12.07 -4.22 -4.23
CA GLU A 87 12.31 -3.89 -5.64
C GLU A 87 11.06 -3.29 -6.29
N HIS A 88 9.91 -3.94 -6.16
CA HIS A 88 8.66 -3.46 -6.73
C HIS A 88 8.23 -2.11 -6.16
N LEU A 89 8.35 -1.92 -4.85
CA LEU A 89 8.00 -0.67 -4.19
C LEU A 89 8.92 0.47 -4.63
N THR A 90 10.22 0.22 -4.73
CA THR A 90 11.21 1.20 -5.21
C THR A 90 10.94 1.57 -6.67
N VAL A 91 10.74 0.59 -7.54
CA VAL A 91 10.45 0.83 -8.97
C VAL A 91 9.14 1.60 -9.13
N ALA A 92 8.08 1.22 -8.41
CA ALA A 92 6.80 1.93 -8.45
C ALA A 92 6.93 3.38 -7.97
N THR A 93 7.68 3.62 -6.89
CA THR A 93 7.91 4.96 -6.33
C THR A 93 8.69 5.86 -7.30
N ILE A 94 9.76 5.34 -7.91
CA ILE A 94 10.56 6.08 -8.89
C ILE A 94 9.72 6.38 -10.13
N ALA A 95 9.00 5.38 -10.65
CA ALA A 95 8.15 5.57 -11.84
C ALA A 95 7.01 6.56 -11.58
N PHE A 96 6.37 6.51 -10.41
CA PHE A 96 5.35 7.48 -10.03
C PHE A 96 5.91 8.90 -9.94
N THR A 97 7.09 9.05 -9.34
CA THR A 97 7.80 10.33 -9.26
C THR A 97 8.16 10.87 -10.64
N ALA A 98 8.65 10.01 -11.54
CA ALA A 98 8.96 10.39 -12.90
C ALA A 98 7.70 10.85 -13.67
N ALA A 99 6.57 10.14 -13.49
CA ALA A 99 5.29 10.52 -14.07
C ALA A 99 4.82 11.90 -13.56
N LEU A 100 4.90 12.15 -12.25
CA LEU A 100 4.58 13.46 -11.67
C LEU A 100 5.52 14.56 -12.18
N GLY A 101 6.81 14.27 -12.28
CA GLY A 101 7.80 15.18 -12.86
C GLY A 101 7.47 15.55 -14.30
N PHE A 102 6.98 14.60 -15.12
CA PHE A 102 6.52 14.92 -16.47
C PHE A 102 5.24 15.73 -16.46
N ALA A 103 4.27 15.39 -15.62
CA ALA A 103 3.00 16.12 -15.56
C ALA A 103 3.19 17.58 -15.14
N PHE A 104 4.01 17.85 -14.13
CA PHE A 104 4.26 19.21 -13.64
C PHE A 104 5.39 19.94 -14.37
N GLY A 105 6.32 19.20 -14.99
CA GLY A 105 7.51 19.72 -15.65
C GLY A 105 7.35 20.01 -17.15
N GLY A 106 6.13 20.02 -17.69
CA GLY A 106 5.88 20.33 -19.11
C GLY A 106 6.07 19.13 -20.05
N GLY A 107 5.90 17.90 -19.56
CA GLY A 107 6.01 16.67 -20.34
C GLY A 107 7.44 16.39 -20.82
N ILE A 108 7.55 15.61 -21.90
CA ILE A 108 8.85 15.32 -22.54
C ILE A 108 9.53 16.60 -23.03
N GLY A 109 8.76 17.54 -23.58
CA GLY A 109 9.31 18.80 -24.10
C GLY A 109 10.04 19.60 -23.02
N GLY A 110 9.40 19.80 -21.86
CA GLY A 110 10.02 20.50 -20.74
C GLY A 110 11.25 19.78 -20.17
N ALA A 111 11.19 18.45 -20.06
CA ALA A 111 12.33 17.65 -19.60
C ALA A 111 13.54 17.71 -20.55
N VAL A 112 13.31 17.73 -21.87
CA VAL A 112 14.39 17.84 -22.87
C VAL A 112 14.99 19.24 -22.89
N LEU A 113 14.16 20.29 -22.74
CA LEU A 113 14.62 21.67 -22.74
C LEU A 113 15.40 22.05 -21.47
N ASN A 114 15.04 21.48 -20.32
CA ASN A 114 15.70 21.75 -19.04
C ASN A 114 15.80 20.50 -18.16
N LEU A 115 16.73 19.62 -18.52
CA LEU A 115 16.98 18.39 -17.78
C LEU A 115 17.38 18.63 -16.31
N PRO A 116 18.27 19.60 -15.97
CA PRO A 116 18.59 19.88 -14.57
C PRO A 116 17.37 20.31 -13.75
N GLY A 117 16.54 21.20 -14.29
CA GLY A 117 15.30 21.64 -13.63
C GLY A 117 14.31 20.50 -13.41
N TYR A 118 14.16 19.61 -14.40
CA TYR A 118 13.34 18.41 -14.28
C TYR A 118 13.83 17.48 -13.16
N LEU A 119 15.15 17.23 -13.06
CA LEU A 119 15.70 16.38 -12.01
C LEU A 119 15.52 16.99 -10.61
N VAL A 120 15.66 18.32 -10.48
CA VAL A 120 15.37 19.02 -9.22
C VAL A 120 13.90 18.89 -8.84
N LEU A 121 12.99 19.11 -9.80
CA LEU A 121 11.54 18.95 -9.60
C LEU A 121 11.20 17.53 -9.15
N CYS A 122 11.70 16.51 -9.83
CA CYS A 122 11.51 15.11 -9.44
C CYS A 122 12.02 14.83 -8.02
N SER A 123 13.18 15.39 -7.64
CA SER A 123 13.75 15.20 -6.30
C SER A 123 12.87 15.82 -5.22
N LEU A 124 12.35 17.03 -5.45
CA LEU A 124 11.43 17.70 -4.52
C LEU A 124 10.09 16.95 -4.39
N LEU A 125 9.52 16.51 -5.52
CA LEU A 125 8.29 15.72 -5.54
C LEU A 125 8.48 14.35 -4.88
N LEU A 126 9.64 13.70 -5.06
CA LEU A 126 9.96 12.44 -4.39
C LEU A 126 9.89 12.62 -2.87
N ILE A 127 10.51 13.67 -2.34
CA ILE A 127 10.52 13.96 -0.90
C ILE A 127 9.11 14.28 -0.40
N ALA A 128 8.35 15.08 -1.15
CA ALA A 128 7.02 15.52 -0.73
C ALA A 128 5.94 14.42 -0.83
N ILE A 129 5.99 13.57 -1.86
CA ILE A 129 4.88 12.68 -2.25
C ILE A 129 5.17 11.20 -1.99
N ALA A 130 6.43 10.75 -2.12
CA ALA A 130 6.75 9.33 -1.93
C ALA A 130 6.34 8.79 -0.55
N PRO A 131 6.49 9.54 0.56
CA PRO A 131 6.05 9.08 1.87
C PRO A 131 4.55 8.78 1.91
N ALA A 132 3.73 9.59 1.24
CA ALA A 132 2.28 9.38 1.17
C ALA A 132 1.96 8.02 0.52
N PHE A 133 2.55 7.74 -0.65
CA PHE A 133 2.34 6.46 -1.34
C PHE A 133 2.90 5.26 -0.55
N VAL A 134 4.16 5.34 -0.10
CA VAL A 134 4.82 4.21 0.58
C VAL A 134 4.13 3.85 1.88
N ILE A 135 3.79 4.85 2.70
CA ILE A 135 3.15 4.61 4.00
C ILE A 135 1.71 4.12 3.80
N HIS A 136 1.00 4.59 2.77
CA HIS A 136 -0.32 4.09 2.38
C HIS A 136 -0.31 2.58 2.12
N GLU A 137 0.55 2.12 1.21
CA GLU A 137 0.67 0.69 0.91
C GLU A 137 1.15 -0.09 2.14
N MET A 138 2.07 0.49 2.92
CA MET A 138 2.53 -0.11 4.16
C MET A 138 1.41 -0.30 5.18
N ALA A 139 0.50 0.67 5.30
CA ALA A 139 -0.61 0.60 6.23
C ALA A 139 -1.54 -0.57 5.91
N HIS A 140 -1.86 -0.79 4.63
CA HIS A 140 -2.60 -1.98 4.19
C HIS A 140 -1.89 -3.27 4.62
N LYS A 141 -0.59 -3.37 4.33
CA LYS A 141 0.22 -4.54 4.66
C LYS A 141 0.25 -4.82 6.16
N ILE A 142 0.56 -3.80 6.97
CA ILE A 142 0.68 -3.93 8.42
C ILE A 142 -0.66 -4.40 9.02
N VAL A 143 -1.78 -3.79 8.62
CA VAL A 143 -3.10 -4.16 9.15
C VAL A 143 -3.51 -5.57 8.67
N ALA A 144 -3.20 -5.95 7.43
CA ALA A 144 -3.44 -7.30 6.94
C ALA A 144 -2.67 -8.36 7.73
N ARG A 145 -1.38 -8.12 8.01
CA ARG A 145 -0.54 -9.02 8.80
C ARG A 145 -0.97 -9.11 10.25
N LYS A 146 -1.45 -8.01 10.85
CA LYS A 146 -2.07 -8.02 12.19
C LYS A 146 -3.30 -8.93 12.26
N TYR A 147 -4.01 -9.13 11.15
CA TYR A 147 -5.12 -10.08 11.05
C TYR A 147 -4.69 -11.50 10.64
N GLY A 148 -3.39 -11.79 10.57
CA GLY A 148 -2.90 -13.12 10.22
C GLY A 148 -2.88 -13.43 8.73
N CYS A 149 -3.01 -12.41 7.88
CA CYS A 149 -2.95 -12.60 6.44
C CYS A 149 -1.51 -12.49 5.94
N TRP A 150 -1.20 -13.24 4.89
CA TRP A 150 -0.04 -12.93 4.08
C TRP A 150 -0.34 -11.65 3.29
N ALA A 151 0.61 -10.73 3.28
CA ALA A 151 0.50 -9.47 2.56
C ALA A 151 1.87 -9.04 2.01
N GLU A 152 1.90 -8.73 0.71
CA GLU A 152 3.08 -8.21 0.00
C GLU A 152 2.68 -7.21 -1.08
N PHE A 153 3.42 -6.12 -1.20
CA PHE A 153 3.26 -5.17 -2.30
C PHE A 153 3.77 -5.76 -3.63
N ARG A 154 2.98 -5.61 -4.70
CA ARG A 154 3.36 -5.98 -6.07
C ARG A 154 3.08 -4.82 -7.02
N MET A 155 4.10 -4.41 -7.77
CA MET A 155 3.94 -3.39 -8.81
C MET A 155 3.16 -3.93 -10.01
N SER A 156 2.50 -3.05 -10.76
CA SER A 156 1.94 -3.36 -12.09
C SER A 156 2.86 -2.81 -13.18
N PRO A 157 3.65 -3.64 -13.87
CA PRO A 157 4.52 -3.15 -14.95
C PRO A 157 3.75 -2.45 -16.07
N GLY A 158 2.54 -2.96 -16.40
CA GLY A 158 1.67 -2.35 -17.40
C GLY A 158 1.13 -0.99 -16.95
N GLY A 159 0.61 -0.92 -15.72
CA GLY A 159 0.10 0.33 -15.13
C GLY A 159 1.18 1.41 -14.98
N LEU A 160 2.40 1.02 -14.59
CA LEU A 160 3.54 1.93 -14.50
C LEU A 160 3.94 2.50 -15.86
N ARG A 161 4.13 1.64 -16.87
CA ARG A 161 4.51 2.07 -18.24
C ARG A 161 3.47 2.98 -18.85
N PHE A 162 2.19 2.59 -18.76
CA PHE A 162 1.08 3.38 -19.28
C PHE A 162 1.02 4.75 -18.60
N GLY A 163 1.10 4.79 -17.26
CA GLY A 163 1.03 6.04 -16.51
C GLY A 163 2.17 7.01 -16.81
N VAL A 164 3.42 6.50 -16.89
CA VAL A 164 4.58 7.33 -17.24
C VAL A 164 4.44 7.87 -18.65
N LEU A 165 4.05 7.04 -19.63
CA LEU A 165 3.86 7.48 -21.01
C LEU A 165 2.73 8.52 -21.13
N LEU A 166 1.62 8.29 -20.45
CA LEU A 166 0.49 9.21 -20.42
C LEU A 166 0.89 10.57 -19.85
N ALA A 167 1.60 10.59 -18.73
CA ALA A 167 2.09 11.82 -18.11
C ALA A 167 3.14 12.53 -18.99
N ALA A 168 3.98 11.76 -19.67
CA ALA A 168 5.02 12.28 -20.56
C ALA A 168 4.44 13.03 -21.79
N ILE A 169 3.29 12.59 -22.29
CA ILE A 169 2.66 13.15 -23.50
C ILE A 169 1.54 14.13 -23.17
N LEU A 170 0.59 13.72 -22.32
CA LEU A 170 -0.63 14.47 -22.02
C LEU A 170 -0.53 15.29 -20.74
N GLN A 171 0.56 15.20 -20.00
CA GLN A 171 0.76 15.90 -18.72
C GLN A 171 -0.30 15.57 -17.66
N VAL A 172 -0.98 14.42 -17.81
CA VAL A 172 -1.98 13.92 -16.87
C VAL A 172 -1.47 12.65 -16.21
N VAL A 173 -1.51 12.60 -14.87
CA VAL A 173 -1.14 11.40 -14.12
C VAL A 173 -2.37 10.56 -13.86
N PHE A 174 -2.51 9.49 -14.63
CA PHE A 174 -3.43 8.41 -14.33
C PHE A 174 -2.67 7.09 -14.42
N MET A 175 -2.34 6.52 -13.26
CA MET A 175 -1.53 5.31 -13.20
C MET A 175 -1.96 4.37 -12.10
N ALA A 176 -1.69 3.09 -12.33
CA ALA A 176 -1.82 2.02 -11.37
C ALA A 176 -0.41 1.59 -10.91
N PRO A 177 0.12 2.11 -9.80
CA PRO A 177 1.49 1.80 -9.39
C PRO A 177 1.66 0.33 -8.98
N GLY A 178 0.68 -0.19 -8.26
CA GLY A 178 0.66 -1.55 -7.76
C GLY A 178 -0.45 -1.73 -6.74
N ALA A 179 -0.45 -2.87 -6.07
CA ALA A 179 -1.35 -3.14 -4.96
C ALA A 179 -0.70 -4.09 -3.95
N VAL A 180 -1.07 -3.96 -2.68
CA VAL A 180 -0.79 -4.97 -1.66
C VAL A 180 -1.70 -6.18 -1.87
N MET A 181 -1.09 -7.30 -2.21
CA MET A 181 -1.76 -8.58 -2.38
C MET A 181 -2.00 -9.20 -1.01
N VAL A 182 -3.26 -9.34 -0.61
CA VAL A 182 -3.64 -9.94 0.67
C VAL A 182 -4.23 -11.33 0.47
N ILE A 183 -3.64 -12.34 1.10
CA ILE A 183 -4.08 -13.73 1.04
C ILE A 183 -4.25 -14.26 2.46
N GLY A 184 -5.48 -14.61 2.82
CA GLY A 184 -5.83 -15.11 4.15
C GLY A 184 -7.33 -15.18 4.35
N ASN A 185 -7.76 -15.85 5.41
CA ASN A 185 -9.18 -15.93 5.77
C ASN A 185 -9.57 -14.68 6.56
N THR A 186 -10.10 -13.66 5.88
CA THR A 186 -10.58 -12.42 6.51
C THR A 186 -12.10 -12.37 6.57
N THR A 187 -12.61 -11.83 7.67
CA THR A 187 -14.02 -11.45 7.76
C THR A 187 -14.25 -10.15 6.97
N LYS A 188 -15.48 -9.92 6.49
CA LYS A 188 -15.88 -8.64 5.85
C LYS A 188 -15.41 -7.39 6.61
N PRO A 189 -15.57 -7.28 7.94
CA PRO A 189 -15.06 -6.13 8.70
C PRO A 189 -13.54 -6.03 8.75
N GLN A 190 -12.81 -7.14 8.79
CA GLN A 190 -11.35 -7.09 8.74
C GLN A 190 -10.87 -6.60 7.36
N PHE A 191 -11.49 -7.08 6.29
CA PHE A 191 -11.18 -6.64 4.93
C PHE A 191 -11.44 -5.15 4.72
N GLY A 192 -12.57 -4.64 5.21
CA GLY A 192 -12.88 -3.21 5.19
C GLY A 192 -11.89 -2.36 6.00
N LYS A 193 -11.44 -2.84 7.17
CA LYS A 193 -10.41 -2.17 7.98
C LYS A 193 -9.02 -2.18 7.34
N ILE A 194 -8.65 -3.26 6.64
CA ILE A 194 -7.41 -3.30 5.85
C ILE A 194 -7.47 -2.23 4.76
N ALA A 195 -8.58 -2.14 4.02
CA ALA A 195 -8.76 -1.12 2.99
C ALA A 195 -8.79 0.32 3.56
N LEU A 196 -9.37 0.51 4.74
CA LEU A 196 -9.38 1.82 5.40
C LEU A 196 -8.00 2.28 5.88
N ALA A 197 -7.07 1.35 6.12
CA ALA A 197 -5.75 1.67 6.67
C ALA A 197 -4.95 2.67 5.82
N GLY A 198 -5.01 2.55 4.49
CA GLY A 198 -4.31 3.44 3.56
C GLY A 198 -4.84 4.88 3.58
N PRO A 199 -6.16 5.12 3.38
CA PRO A 199 -6.74 6.46 3.50
C PRO A 199 -6.48 7.10 4.87
N VAL A 200 -6.56 6.32 5.95
CA VAL A 200 -6.28 6.81 7.31
C VAL A 200 -4.81 7.20 7.48
N SER A 201 -3.86 6.44 6.93
CA SER A 201 -2.44 6.81 7.04
C SER A 201 -2.13 8.12 6.32
N ASN A 202 -2.77 8.35 5.16
CA ASN A 202 -2.62 9.61 4.43
C ASN A 202 -3.25 10.79 5.19
N LEU A 203 -4.41 10.59 5.81
CA LEU A 203 -4.99 11.59 6.71
C LEU A 203 -4.04 11.92 7.88
N CYS A 204 -3.41 10.91 8.49
CA CYS A 204 -2.43 11.12 9.55
C CYS A 204 -1.22 11.93 9.06
N LEU A 205 -0.67 11.60 7.89
CA LEU A 205 0.45 12.34 7.28
C LEU A 205 0.05 13.78 6.91
N TRP A 206 -1.18 14.00 6.45
CA TRP A 206 -1.72 15.33 6.21
C TRP A 206 -1.72 16.15 7.51
N VAL A 207 -2.24 15.60 8.61
CA VAL A 207 -2.22 16.26 9.93
C VAL A 207 -0.79 16.56 10.39
N LEU A 208 0.15 15.63 10.15
CA LEU A 208 1.57 15.88 10.44
C LEU A 208 2.16 17.04 9.62
N GLY A 209 1.69 17.25 8.39
CA GLY A 209 2.07 18.40 7.56
C GLY A 209 1.52 19.74 8.05
N ILE A 210 0.43 19.75 8.83
CA ILE A 210 -0.13 20.96 9.44
C ILE A 210 0.73 21.46 10.59
N ILE A 211 1.42 20.57 11.31
CA ILE A 211 2.28 20.93 12.46
C ILE A 211 3.37 21.96 12.07
N PRO A 212 4.22 21.73 11.04
CA PRO A 212 5.21 22.71 10.64
C PRO A 212 4.58 24.01 10.10
N LEU A 213 3.44 23.92 9.42
CA LEU A 213 2.71 25.10 8.94
C LEU A 213 2.22 25.97 10.11
N ALA A 214 1.64 25.35 11.15
CA ALA A 214 1.20 26.02 12.37
C ALA A 214 2.37 26.57 13.21
N ALA A 215 3.55 25.96 13.11
CA ALA A 215 4.79 26.45 13.72
C ALA A 215 5.41 27.65 12.98
N GLY A 216 4.75 28.17 11.93
CA GLY A 216 5.19 29.35 11.19
C GLY A 216 6.24 29.08 10.12
N LEU A 217 6.39 27.82 9.67
CA LEU A 217 7.32 27.48 8.58
C LEU A 217 6.75 27.81 7.19
N GLY A 218 5.47 28.17 7.08
CA GLY A 218 4.90 28.70 5.84
C GLY A 218 5.46 30.09 5.53
N GLY A 219 6.02 30.26 4.33
CA GLY A 219 6.71 31.47 3.90
C GLY A 219 8.18 31.53 4.33
N TYR A 220 8.73 30.47 4.93
CA TYR A 220 10.13 30.45 5.36
C TYR A 220 11.12 30.41 4.18
N SER A 221 10.83 29.55 3.19
CA SER A 221 11.61 29.47 1.95
C SER A 221 10.76 28.87 0.84
N GLU A 222 11.07 29.20 -0.42
CA GLU A 222 10.36 28.65 -1.59
C GLU A 222 10.38 27.12 -1.63
N ILE A 223 11.50 26.50 -1.22
CA ILE A 223 11.65 25.04 -1.18
C ILE A 223 10.78 24.44 -0.07
N THR A 224 10.76 25.05 1.12
CA THR A 224 9.92 24.60 2.24
C THR A 224 8.45 24.68 1.87
N ASP A 225 8.03 25.79 1.27
CA ASP A 225 6.65 26.01 0.85
C ASP A 225 6.24 25.03 -0.24
N PHE A 226 7.12 24.77 -1.20
CA PHE A 226 6.91 23.74 -2.21
C PHE A 226 6.68 22.37 -1.58
N ILE A 227 7.58 21.93 -0.69
CA ILE A 227 7.48 20.61 -0.06
C ILE A 227 6.20 20.51 0.79
N LEU A 228 5.89 21.52 1.60
CA LEU A 228 4.69 21.53 2.45
C LEU A 228 3.41 21.53 1.62
N TYR A 229 3.35 22.34 0.56
CA TYR A 229 2.21 22.38 -0.34
C TYR A 229 1.94 21.02 -0.97
N TYR A 230 2.95 20.41 -1.61
CA TYR A 230 2.78 19.11 -2.27
C TYR A 230 2.61 17.96 -1.27
N TRP A 231 3.18 18.05 -0.07
CA TRP A 231 2.94 17.08 1.00
C TRP A 231 1.48 17.06 1.42
N LEU A 232 0.90 18.23 1.72
CA LEU A 232 -0.50 18.35 2.11
C LEU A 232 -1.42 17.95 0.95
N LEU A 233 -1.16 18.50 -0.24
CA LEU A 233 -1.96 18.20 -1.43
C LEU A 233 -1.97 16.70 -1.76
N ALA A 234 -0.80 16.05 -1.78
CA ALA A 234 -0.72 14.64 -2.14
C ALA A 234 -1.38 13.74 -1.10
N ASN A 235 -1.22 14.01 0.20
CA ASN A 235 -1.87 13.22 1.24
C ASN A 235 -3.39 13.38 1.21
N ALA A 236 -3.91 14.61 1.06
CA ALA A 236 -5.35 14.84 0.93
C ALA A 236 -5.91 14.21 -0.34
N PHE A 237 -5.21 14.37 -1.47
CA PHE A 237 -5.63 13.82 -2.75
C PHE A 237 -5.63 12.30 -2.74
N LEU A 238 -4.55 11.65 -2.28
CA LEU A 238 -4.48 10.18 -2.22
C LEU A 238 -5.46 9.60 -1.21
N ALA A 239 -5.74 10.27 -0.08
CA ALA A 239 -6.78 9.85 0.86
C ALA A 239 -8.17 9.89 0.19
N THR A 240 -8.50 11.00 -0.47
CA THR A 240 -9.81 11.22 -1.08
C THR A 240 -10.02 10.34 -2.31
N PHE A 241 -9.03 10.27 -3.20
CA PHE A 241 -9.11 9.49 -4.42
C PHE A 241 -9.25 8.00 -4.12
N ASN A 242 -8.48 7.46 -3.18
CA ASN A 242 -8.63 6.04 -2.79
C ASN A 242 -9.94 5.75 -2.07
N MET A 243 -10.65 6.75 -1.54
CA MET A 243 -11.99 6.59 -0.97
C MET A 243 -13.10 6.59 -2.04
N LEU A 244 -12.82 6.74 -3.33
CA LEU A 244 -13.85 6.67 -4.36
C LEU A 244 -14.39 5.22 -4.52
N PRO A 245 -15.71 5.02 -4.69
CA PRO A 245 -16.34 3.70 -4.64
C PRO A 245 -16.32 2.95 -5.98
N PHE A 246 -15.22 3.00 -6.74
CA PHE A 246 -15.14 2.36 -8.06
C PHE A 246 -13.81 1.65 -8.31
N GLY A 247 -13.83 0.79 -9.33
CA GLY A 247 -12.64 0.10 -9.82
C GLY A 247 -11.96 -0.73 -8.71
N PRO A 248 -10.64 -0.59 -8.56
CA PRO A 248 -9.87 -1.32 -7.55
C PRO A 248 -9.53 -0.49 -6.29
N LEU A 249 -10.06 0.73 -6.19
CA LEU A 249 -9.80 1.66 -5.09
C LEU A 249 -10.35 1.13 -3.75
N ASP A 250 -9.78 1.60 -2.65
CA ASP A 250 -10.13 1.10 -1.32
C ASP A 250 -11.54 1.45 -0.87
N GLY A 251 -12.06 2.60 -1.31
CA GLY A 251 -13.41 3.07 -1.03
C GLY A 251 -14.46 2.05 -1.43
N LYS A 252 -14.25 1.32 -2.53
CA LYS A 252 -15.13 0.23 -2.93
C LYS A 252 -15.17 -0.89 -1.89
N LYS A 253 -14.00 -1.31 -1.38
CA LYS A 253 -13.90 -2.36 -0.36
C LYS A 253 -14.54 -1.91 0.96
N ILE A 254 -14.33 -0.65 1.35
CA ILE A 254 -14.91 -0.06 2.56
C ILE A 254 -16.44 0.01 2.44
N LYS A 255 -16.95 0.45 1.29
CA LYS A 255 -18.39 0.49 1.01
C LYS A 255 -19.04 -0.88 1.08
N THR A 256 -18.38 -1.92 0.54
CA THR A 256 -18.89 -3.30 0.65
C THR A 256 -18.90 -3.84 2.08
N TRP A 257 -18.07 -3.29 2.97
CA TRP A 257 -18.09 -3.62 4.39
C TRP A 257 -19.20 -2.86 5.13
N SER A 258 -19.27 -1.53 4.99
CA SER A 258 -20.26 -0.68 5.65
C SER A 258 -20.42 0.65 4.93
N ASP A 259 -21.65 0.94 4.47
CA ASP A 259 -21.98 2.23 3.86
C ASP A 259 -21.78 3.40 4.83
N SER A 260 -22.10 3.23 6.11
CA SER A 260 -21.92 4.28 7.13
C SER A 260 -20.45 4.62 7.35
N MET A 261 -19.57 3.61 7.45
CA MET A 261 -18.13 3.85 7.56
C MET A 261 -17.58 4.50 6.31
N PHE A 262 -18.03 4.06 5.13
CA PHE A 262 -17.64 4.65 3.86
C PHE A 262 -17.95 6.16 3.81
N TRP A 263 -19.20 6.56 4.04
CA TRP A 263 -19.58 7.97 3.95
C TRP A 263 -18.91 8.84 5.02
N MET A 264 -18.74 8.32 6.24
CA MET A 264 -18.03 9.02 7.32
C MET A 264 -16.60 9.37 6.88
N TRP A 265 -15.82 8.37 6.45
CA TRP A 265 -14.43 8.58 6.03
C TRP A 265 -14.33 9.36 4.72
N PHE A 266 -15.26 9.17 3.79
CA PHE A 266 -15.26 9.90 2.52
C PHE A 266 -15.46 11.40 2.75
N ILE A 267 -16.40 11.78 3.63
CA ILE A 267 -16.62 13.19 3.98
C ILE A 267 -15.41 13.78 4.70
N ILE A 268 -14.77 13.03 5.61
CA ILE A 268 -13.55 13.48 6.30
C ILE A 268 -12.43 13.73 5.29
N CYS A 269 -12.17 12.78 4.38
CA CYS A 269 -11.14 12.93 3.37
C CYS A 269 -11.45 14.07 2.40
N LEU A 270 -12.71 14.19 1.96
CA LEU A 270 -13.13 15.26 1.07
C LEU A 270 -13.01 16.64 1.74
N GLY A 271 -13.21 16.73 3.05
CA GLY A 271 -13.10 17.99 3.80
C GLY A 271 -11.68 18.51 4.00
N ILE A 272 -10.65 17.68 3.78
CA ILE A 272 -9.24 18.09 3.87
C ILE A 272 -8.59 18.38 2.51
N LEU A 273 -9.31 18.11 1.41
CA LEU A 273 -8.88 18.37 0.04
C LEU A 273 -9.18 19.81 -0.36
#